data_AF-A0A5J5L0C9-F1
#
_entry.id   AF-A0A5J5L0C9-F1
#
_cell.length_a   1.000
_cell.length_b   1.000
_cell.length_c   1.000
_cell.angle_alpha   90.00
_cell.angle_beta   90.00
_cell.angle_gamma   90.00
#
_symmetry.space_group_name_H-M   'P 1'
#
loop_
_entity.id
_entity.type
_entity.pdbx_description
1 polymer ?
#
loop_
_entity_poly.entity_id
_entity_poly.type
_entity_poly.pdbx_seq_one_letter_code
_entity_poly.pdbx_strand_id
1 'polypeptide(L)'
;MTATAPETLTRTALRPGEHQDSPQPAGSAAAATGIGPELARSWLLVNGAQPERFAPAAASAADVVVYDIEDSVAPAGKAEARRAVTEWLSSLDEGGHRRRGWVRINGFGTPWWAEDLAALAGVPGLDGVMLAMVESPEHVTRTAEALQDVRIVALVETARGVQALPAIAAARSTYRLGFGLGDFRRDTGFGDDPLTLAYARSQFTIASRAANLPGPIDGPSVGAMGAKLAEAAAVTAEFGMTGKLCLMPEQAAAVNEGLAPSLQEMTWASEFLTEFEAAGGEIRNGSDLPRLARANKVLGLAQAFGLSVPDGYDIHFEAPSETYHC
;
A
#
# COMPACT_ATOMS: atom_id res chain seq x y z
N MET A 1 75.36 -10.91 -7.76
CA MET A 1 76.27 -9.75 -7.90
C MET A 1 75.38 -8.51 -7.99
N THR A 2 75.23 -7.81 -6.85
CA THR A 2 75.80 -6.46 -6.59
C THR A 2 75.04 -5.39 -7.36
N ALA A 3 74.06 -4.70 -6.76
CA ALA A 3 74.19 -3.55 -5.86
C ALA A 3 74.48 -2.22 -6.56
N THR A 4 73.79 -1.16 -6.06
CA THR A 4 74.13 0.29 -6.09
C THR A 4 74.00 1.03 -7.43
N ALA A 5 73.05 1.98 -7.63
CA ALA A 5 72.91 3.38 -7.10
C ALA A 5 73.08 4.38 -8.29
N PRO A 6 72.89 5.73 -8.19
CA PRO A 6 72.07 6.60 -7.34
C PRO A 6 71.27 7.71 -8.11
N GLU A 7 70.54 8.53 -7.35
CA GLU A 7 70.26 9.98 -7.48
C GLU A 7 69.91 10.64 -8.83
N THR A 8 68.77 11.35 -8.88
CA THR A 8 68.76 12.79 -9.22
C THR A 8 67.53 13.51 -8.65
N LEU A 9 67.78 14.60 -7.93
CA LEU A 9 66.83 15.60 -7.46
C LEU A 9 66.40 16.51 -8.62
N THR A 10 65.09 16.72 -8.81
CA THR A 10 64.59 17.95 -9.43
C THR A 10 63.29 18.40 -8.74
N ARG A 11 63.37 19.57 -8.10
CA ARG A 11 62.27 20.36 -7.54
C ARG A 11 61.32 20.82 -8.66
N THR A 12 60.01 20.63 -8.49
CA THR A 12 58.99 21.49 -9.13
C THR A 12 57.76 21.68 -8.23
N ALA A 13 57.57 22.93 -7.80
CA ALA A 13 56.36 23.67 -7.45
C ALA A 13 55.16 22.96 -6.77
N LEU A 14 54.88 23.40 -5.53
CA LEU A 14 53.55 23.30 -4.92
C LEU A 14 52.49 24.03 -5.76
N ARG A 15 51.35 23.38 -5.99
CA ARG A 15 50.07 24.02 -6.31
C ARG A 15 49.10 23.84 -5.12
N PRO A 16 48.16 24.78 -4.92
CA PRO A 16 47.34 24.85 -3.71
C PRO A 16 46.25 23.77 -3.71
N GLY A 17 45.85 23.36 -2.50
CA GLY A 17 44.86 22.32 -2.27
C GLY A 17 43.48 22.67 -2.86
N GLU A 18 42.90 21.68 -3.53
CA GLU A 18 41.48 21.61 -3.81
C GLU A 18 40.83 20.79 -2.70
N HIS A 19 40.11 21.48 -1.81
CA HIS A 19 39.05 20.88 -1.02
C HIS A 19 37.97 20.37 -2.00
N GLN A 20 37.81 19.06 -2.12
CA GLN A 20 36.60 18.45 -2.66
C GLN A 20 35.93 17.67 -1.53
N ASP A 21 35.26 18.40 -0.62
CA ASP A 21 34.14 17.83 0.12
C ASP A 21 32.96 17.77 -0.84
N SER A 22 32.79 16.60 -1.46
CA SER A 22 31.53 16.27 -2.15
C SER A 22 30.57 15.73 -1.07
N PRO A 23 29.42 16.39 -0.81
CA PRO A 23 28.45 15.85 0.12
C PRO A 23 27.87 14.58 -0.50
N GLN A 24 28.13 13.43 0.12
CA GLN A 24 27.40 12.21 -0.22
C GLN A 24 25.91 12.45 0.09
N PRO A 25 24.98 12.10 -0.82
CA PRO A 25 23.58 12.12 -0.46
C PRO A 25 23.40 11.06 0.63
N ALA A 26 22.98 11.51 1.81
CA ALA A 26 22.53 10.65 2.89
C ALA A 26 21.26 9.93 2.41
N GLY A 27 21.45 8.85 1.67
CA GLY A 27 20.45 7.83 1.48
C GLY A 27 20.24 7.16 2.82
N SER A 28 19.35 7.72 3.63
CA SER A 28 18.75 7.01 4.75
C SER A 28 18.00 5.83 4.15
N ALA A 29 18.67 4.67 4.11
CA ALA A 29 18.00 3.39 3.94
C ALA A 29 17.08 3.21 5.15
N ALA A 30 15.86 3.72 5.03
CA ALA A 30 14.80 3.46 5.99
C ALA A 30 14.56 1.94 5.95
N ALA A 31 15.07 1.24 6.95
CA ALA A 31 14.66 -0.13 7.24
C ALA A 31 13.14 -0.13 7.30
N ALA A 32 12.50 -1.03 6.54
CA ALA A 32 11.05 -1.13 6.47
C ALA A 32 10.47 -1.21 7.88
N THR A 33 9.88 -0.11 8.34
CA THR A 33 8.93 -0.14 9.46
C THR A 33 7.80 -1.04 8.99
N GLY A 34 7.61 -2.18 9.65
CA GLY A 34 6.65 -3.19 9.23
C GLY A 34 5.22 -2.66 9.36
N ILE A 35 4.75 -1.91 8.35
CA ILE A 35 3.39 -1.38 8.28
C ILE A 35 2.43 -2.57 8.20
N GLY A 36 1.51 -2.66 9.15
CA GLY A 36 0.48 -3.71 9.13
C GLY A 36 -0.42 -3.58 7.89
N PRO A 37 -0.91 -4.69 7.32
CA PRO A 37 -1.74 -4.66 6.10
C PRO A 37 -3.07 -3.89 6.27
N GLU A 38 -3.52 -3.65 7.50
CA GLU A 38 -4.65 -2.78 7.85
C GLU A 38 -4.36 -1.29 7.64
N LEU A 39 -3.09 -0.88 7.72
CA LEU A 39 -2.64 0.49 7.47
C LEU A 39 -1.91 0.65 6.12
N ALA A 40 -1.65 -0.45 5.41
CA ALA A 40 -0.89 -0.44 4.17
C ALA A 40 -1.54 0.45 3.10
N ARG A 41 -0.73 1.39 2.59
CA ARG A 41 -1.10 2.41 1.60
C ARG A 41 -0.82 1.95 0.18
N SER A 42 0.32 1.31 -0.05
CA SER A 42 0.69 0.76 -1.36
C SER A 42 0.61 -0.77 -1.39
N TRP A 43 -0.05 -1.29 -2.42
CA TRP A 43 -0.22 -2.73 -2.66
C TRP A 43 0.37 -3.09 -4.02
N LEU A 44 1.62 -3.53 -4.04
CA LEU A 44 2.37 -3.80 -5.27
C LEU A 44 2.04 -5.18 -5.83
N LEU A 45 1.42 -5.20 -7.01
CA LEU A 45 1.20 -6.43 -7.79
C LEU A 45 2.47 -6.82 -8.54
N VAL A 46 2.90 -8.08 -8.38
CA VAL A 46 4.09 -8.64 -9.01
C VAL A 46 3.73 -9.92 -9.73
N ASN A 47 4.03 -10.00 -11.01
CA ASN A 47 3.72 -11.18 -11.82
C ASN A 47 4.37 -12.45 -11.23
N GLY A 48 3.55 -13.42 -10.84
CA GLY A 48 3.98 -14.68 -10.21
C GLY A 48 4.80 -15.59 -11.14
N ALA A 49 4.72 -15.40 -12.45
CA ALA A 49 5.54 -16.11 -13.44
C ALA A 49 6.91 -15.45 -13.67
N GLN A 50 7.26 -14.39 -12.93
CA GLN A 50 8.51 -13.62 -13.06
C GLN A 50 9.26 -13.58 -11.72
N PRO A 51 9.79 -14.72 -11.24
CA PRO A 51 10.43 -14.82 -9.92
C PRO A 51 11.63 -13.89 -9.72
N GLU A 52 12.30 -13.49 -10.81
CA GLU A 52 13.37 -12.49 -10.80
C GLU A 52 12.92 -11.12 -10.25
N ARG A 53 11.60 -10.85 -10.23
CA ARG A 53 11.02 -9.60 -9.70
C ARG A 53 10.66 -9.67 -8.21
N PHE A 54 10.70 -10.85 -7.59
CA PHE A 54 10.21 -11.03 -6.22
C PHE A 54 11.09 -10.35 -5.19
N ALA A 55 12.42 -10.52 -5.29
CA ALA A 55 13.36 -9.90 -4.37
C ALA A 55 13.38 -8.36 -4.50
N PRO A 56 13.45 -7.77 -5.71
CA PRO A 56 13.30 -6.33 -5.88
C PRO A 56 11.99 -5.77 -5.33
N ALA A 57 10.87 -6.47 -5.52
CA ALA A 57 9.58 -6.05 -4.99
C ALA A 57 9.54 -6.09 -3.46
N ALA A 58 10.06 -7.15 -2.84
CA ALA A 58 10.15 -7.29 -1.39
C ALA A 58 11.07 -6.24 -0.74
N ALA A 59 12.07 -5.75 -1.46
CA ALA A 59 12.97 -4.69 -1.02
C ALA A 59 12.49 -3.27 -1.40
N SER A 60 11.32 -3.14 -2.04
CA SER A 60 10.78 -1.85 -2.48
C SER A 60 10.15 -1.07 -1.33
N ALA A 61 9.70 0.16 -1.62
CA ALA A 61 8.94 0.97 -0.69
C ALA A 61 7.47 0.49 -0.51
N ALA A 62 7.06 -0.62 -1.12
CA ALA A 62 5.70 -1.12 -1.00
C ALA A 62 5.37 -1.54 0.44
N ASP A 63 4.26 -1.05 0.98
CA ASP A 63 3.79 -1.49 2.30
C ASP A 63 3.36 -2.97 2.25
N VAL A 64 2.75 -3.40 1.13
CA VAL A 64 2.39 -4.81 0.87
C VAL A 64 2.81 -5.22 -0.55
N VAL A 65 3.41 -6.40 -0.66
CA VAL A 65 3.65 -7.09 -1.94
C VAL A 65 2.61 -8.18 -2.15
N VAL A 66 1.98 -8.18 -3.33
CA VAL A 66 0.99 -9.15 -3.77
C VAL A 66 1.54 -9.90 -4.98
N TYR A 67 1.89 -11.17 -4.81
CA TYR A 67 2.32 -12.04 -5.90
C TYR A 67 1.10 -12.49 -6.70
N ASP A 68 1.07 -12.14 -7.97
CA ASP A 68 -0.09 -12.27 -8.82
C ASP A 68 -0.02 -13.54 -9.66
N ILE A 69 -0.91 -14.50 -9.38
CA ILE A 69 -1.09 -15.72 -10.18
C ILE A 69 -2.38 -15.65 -11.02
N GLU A 70 -2.96 -14.46 -11.14
CA GLU A 70 -4.21 -14.14 -11.83
C GLU A 70 -3.91 -13.43 -13.17
N ASP A 71 -4.41 -12.22 -13.44
CA ASP A 71 -4.45 -11.60 -14.78
C ASP A 71 -3.08 -11.36 -15.42
N SER A 72 -2.02 -11.16 -14.63
CA SER A 72 -0.69 -10.99 -15.22
C SER A 72 -0.10 -12.30 -15.76
N VAL A 73 -0.73 -13.44 -15.48
CA VAL A 73 -0.24 -14.77 -15.85
C VAL A 73 -1.15 -15.41 -16.89
N ALA A 74 -0.60 -15.63 -18.08
CA ALA A 74 -1.29 -16.36 -19.14
C ALA A 74 -1.69 -17.78 -18.69
N PRO A 75 -2.77 -18.37 -19.21
CA PRO A 75 -3.26 -19.68 -18.76
C PRO A 75 -2.20 -20.79 -18.73
N ALA A 76 -1.31 -20.84 -19.73
CA ALA A 76 -0.24 -21.83 -19.79
C ALA A 76 0.85 -21.64 -18.71
N GLY A 77 0.98 -20.44 -18.15
CA GLY A 77 1.95 -20.09 -17.12
C GLY A 77 1.43 -20.23 -15.68
N LYS A 78 0.12 -20.50 -15.48
CA LYS A 78 -0.51 -20.55 -14.14
C LYS A 78 0.15 -21.55 -13.20
N ALA A 79 0.43 -22.75 -13.70
CA ALA A 79 1.05 -23.81 -12.91
C ALA A 79 2.46 -23.42 -12.44
N GLU A 80 3.25 -22.83 -13.32
CA GLU A 80 4.60 -22.38 -13.01
C GLU A 80 4.59 -21.18 -12.05
N ALA A 81 3.67 -20.23 -12.25
CA ALA A 81 3.52 -19.08 -11.36
C ALA A 81 3.16 -19.50 -9.93
N ARG A 82 2.23 -20.45 -9.77
CA ARG A 82 1.93 -21.05 -8.46
C ARG A 82 3.16 -21.65 -7.82
N ARG A 83 3.90 -22.48 -8.56
CA ARG A 83 5.12 -23.14 -8.06
C ARG A 83 6.17 -22.12 -7.60
N ALA A 84 6.42 -21.10 -8.40
CA ALA A 84 7.39 -20.06 -8.07
C ALA A 84 7.00 -19.28 -6.81
N VAL A 85 5.72 -18.90 -6.69
CA VAL A 85 5.20 -18.17 -5.52
C VAL A 85 5.22 -19.02 -4.25
N THR A 86 4.82 -20.29 -4.33
CA THR A 86 4.83 -21.18 -3.16
C THR A 86 6.25 -21.48 -2.69
N GLU A 87 7.18 -21.72 -3.60
CA GLU A 87 8.61 -21.89 -3.28
C GLU A 87 9.20 -20.64 -2.63
N TRP A 88 8.91 -19.46 -3.19
CA TRP A 88 9.35 -18.19 -2.64
C TRP A 88 8.85 -17.97 -1.21
N LEU A 89 7.54 -18.11 -0.97
CA LEU A 89 6.94 -17.93 0.36
C LEU A 89 7.32 -19.05 1.34
N SER A 90 7.76 -20.20 0.84
CA SER A 90 8.29 -21.31 1.65
C SER A 90 9.81 -21.22 1.87
N SER A 91 10.48 -20.19 1.34
CA SER A 91 11.90 -19.95 1.54
C SER A 91 12.19 -18.95 2.68
N LEU A 92 13.47 -18.82 3.01
CA LEU A 92 13.99 -17.80 3.90
C LEU A 92 14.72 -16.72 3.08
N ASP A 93 14.79 -15.51 3.62
CA ASP A 93 15.66 -14.47 3.09
C ASP A 93 17.14 -14.68 3.51
N GLU A 94 18.01 -13.78 3.03
CA GLU A 94 19.45 -13.84 3.34
C GLU A 94 19.74 -13.68 4.84
N GLY A 95 18.85 -13.04 5.59
CA GLY A 95 18.91 -12.91 7.04
C GLY A 95 18.31 -14.11 7.80
N GLY A 96 17.84 -15.14 7.10
CA GLY A 96 17.20 -16.30 7.70
C GLY A 96 15.75 -16.06 8.14
N HIS A 97 15.14 -14.92 7.80
CA HIS A 97 13.75 -14.64 8.11
C HIS A 97 12.83 -15.27 7.08
N ARG A 98 11.64 -15.69 7.52
CA ARG A 98 10.59 -16.19 6.63
C ARG A 98 10.21 -15.08 5.64
N ARG A 99 10.24 -15.38 4.34
CA ARG A 99 9.65 -14.49 3.34
C ARG A 99 8.13 -14.49 3.51
N ARG A 100 7.53 -13.30 3.48
CA ARG A 100 6.08 -13.14 3.68
C ARG A 100 5.49 -12.30 2.57
N GLY A 101 4.21 -12.49 2.29
CA GLY A 101 3.51 -11.72 1.28
C GLY A 101 2.10 -12.20 1.02
N TRP A 102 1.39 -11.41 0.22
CA TRP A 102 0.03 -11.71 -0.21
C TRP A 102 0.07 -12.36 -1.59
N VAL A 103 -0.99 -13.08 -1.96
CA VAL A 103 -1.12 -13.68 -3.29
C VAL A 103 -2.46 -13.31 -3.91
N ARG A 104 -2.46 -12.77 -5.13
CA ARG A 104 -3.70 -12.57 -5.90
C ARG A 104 -4.05 -13.86 -6.63
N ILE A 105 -5.20 -14.44 -6.29
CA ILE A 105 -5.68 -15.74 -6.78
C ILE A 105 -6.83 -15.57 -7.76
N ASN A 106 -7.04 -16.59 -8.59
CA ASN A 106 -8.08 -16.60 -9.62
C ASN A 106 -9.50 -16.58 -9.03
N GLY A 107 -10.44 -16.10 -9.83
CA GLY A 107 -11.85 -15.94 -9.42
C GLY A 107 -12.52 -17.26 -9.04
N PHE A 108 -13.44 -17.16 -8.07
CA PHE A 108 -14.16 -18.30 -7.50
C PHE A 108 -14.82 -19.20 -8.56
N GLY A 109 -14.74 -20.52 -8.36
CA GLY A 109 -15.38 -21.52 -9.23
C GLY A 109 -14.64 -21.79 -10.56
N THR A 110 -13.56 -21.06 -10.87
CA THR A 110 -12.70 -21.39 -12.00
C THR A 110 -11.84 -22.64 -11.69
N PRO A 111 -11.38 -23.38 -12.72
CA PRO A 111 -10.41 -24.46 -12.52
C PRO A 111 -9.12 -23.98 -11.82
N TRP A 112 -8.67 -22.77 -12.17
CA TRP A 112 -7.46 -22.18 -11.58
C TRP A 112 -7.64 -21.87 -10.10
N TRP A 113 -8.81 -21.37 -9.68
CA TRP A 113 -9.07 -21.11 -8.25
C TRP A 113 -8.85 -22.36 -7.41
N ALA A 114 -9.39 -23.51 -7.79
CA ALA A 114 -9.20 -24.76 -7.03
C ALA A 114 -7.71 -25.16 -6.95
N GLU A 115 -6.97 -25.02 -8.04
CA GLU A 115 -5.53 -25.29 -8.10
C GLU A 115 -4.71 -24.30 -7.27
N ASP A 116 -5.09 -23.03 -7.24
CA ASP A 116 -4.47 -21.99 -6.43
C ASP A 116 -4.64 -22.29 -4.94
N LEU A 117 -5.85 -22.67 -4.51
CA LEU A 117 -6.10 -23.04 -3.12
C LEU A 117 -5.27 -24.25 -2.69
N ALA A 118 -5.22 -25.28 -3.53
CA ALA A 118 -4.44 -26.49 -3.26
C ALA A 118 -2.93 -26.19 -3.14
N ALA A 119 -2.41 -25.27 -3.96
CA ALA A 119 -1.01 -24.89 -3.92
C ALA A 119 -0.65 -24.00 -2.72
N LEU A 120 -1.57 -23.14 -2.29
CA LEU A 120 -1.34 -22.15 -1.22
C LEU A 120 -1.66 -22.68 0.18
N ALA A 121 -2.42 -23.78 0.30
CA ALA A 121 -2.76 -24.38 1.57
C ALA A 121 -1.49 -24.76 2.37
N GLY A 122 -1.36 -24.22 3.58
CA GLY A 122 -0.23 -24.50 4.47
C GLY A 122 1.08 -23.79 4.11
N VAL A 123 1.10 -22.88 3.13
CA VAL A 123 2.29 -22.10 2.80
C VAL A 123 2.63 -21.15 3.97
N PRO A 124 3.81 -21.30 4.62
CA PRO A 124 4.09 -20.62 5.89
C PRO A 124 4.31 -19.10 5.76
N GLY A 125 4.69 -18.63 4.57
CA GLY A 125 4.88 -17.21 4.27
C GLY A 125 3.62 -16.48 3.80
N LEU A 126 2.48 -17.17 3.66
CA LEU A 126 1.26 -16.55 3.15
C LEU A 126 0.60 -15.66 4.21
N ASP A 127 0.54 -14.35 3.96
CA ASP A 127 -0.13 -13.39 4.85
C ASP A 127 -1.63 -13.30 4.64
N GLY A 128 -2.05 -13.53 3.40
CA GLY A 128 -3.42 -13.39 2.96
C GLY A 128 -3.52 -13.56 1.45
N VAL A 129 -4.76 -13.62 0.96
CA VAL A 129 -5.03 -13.66 -0.48
C VAL A 129 -5.85 -12.46 -0.93
N MET A 130 -5.62 -12.02 -2.15
CA MET A 130 -6.51 -11.11 -2.87
C MET A 130 -7.33 -11.96 -3.84
N LEU A 131 -8.62 -12.13 -3.57
CA LEU A 131 -9.51 -12.95 -4.39
C LEU A 131 -10.09 -12.08 -5.51
N ALA A 132 -9.80 -12.42 -6.76
CA ALA A 132 -10.34 -11.72 -7.93
C ALA A 132 -11.85 -11.96 -8.10
N MET A 133 -12.51 -11.03 -8.81
CA MET A 133 -13.90 -11.18 -9.28
C MET A 133 -14.90 -11.57 -8.18
N VAL A 134 -14.80 -10.96 -6.99
CA VAL A 134 -15.73 -11.25 -5.88
C VAL A 134 -17.09 -10.61 -6.17
N GLU A 135 -18.13 -11.46 -6.24
CA GLU A 135 -19.51 -11.02 -6.48
C GLU A 135 -20.49 -11.44 -5.38
N SER A 136 -20.04 -12.25 -4.40
CA SER A 136 -20.89 -12.72 -3.30
C SER A 136 -20.07 -13.01 -2.03
N PRO A 137 -20.69 -12.96 -0.84
CA PRO A 137 -20.02 -13.37 0.41
C PRO A 137 -19.64 -14.86 0.44
N GLU A 138 -20.30 -15.70 -0.35
CA GLU A 138 -19.96 -17.13 -0.45
C GLU A 138 -18.57 -17.32 -1.07
N HIS A 139 -18.18 -16.51 -2.06
CA HIS A 139 -16.85 -16.59 -2.68
C HIS A 139 -15.76 -16.42 -1.62
N VAL A 140 -15.92 -15.45 -0.72
CA VAL A 140 -15.00 -15.19 0.39
C VAL A 140 -15.02 -16.35 1.39
N THR A 141 -16.20 -16.74 1.85
CA THR A 141 -16.37 -17.75 2.90
C THR A 141 -15.75 -19.10 2.49
N ARG A 142 -16.07 -19.58 1.29
CA ARG A 142 -15.56 -20.85 0.77
C ARG A 142 -14.06 -20.83 0.52
N THR A 143 -13.54 -19.71 0.04
CA THR A 143 -12.09 -19.52 -0.17
C THR A 143 -11.35 -19.56 1.17
N ALA A 144 -11.88 -18.88 2.19
CA ALA A 144 -11.28 -18.87 3.51
C ALA A 144 -11.30 -20.24 4.18
N GLU A 145 -12.42 -20.97 4.10
CA GLU A 145 -12.54 -22.34 4.61
C GLU A 145 -11.47 -23.27 4.00
N ALA A 146 -11.28 -23.19 2.67
CA ALA A 146 -10.31 -24.01 1.97
C ALA A 146 -8.84 -23.67 2.32
N LEU A 147 -8.58 -22.44 2.75
CA LEU A 147 -7.26 -21.95 3.16
C LEU A 147 -7.11 -21.80 4.68
N GLN A 148 -7.93 -22.52 5.46
CA GLN A 148 -7.85 -22.56 6.93
C GLN A 148 -8.00 -21.18 7.60
N ASP A 149 -9.09 -20.47 7.25
CA ASP A 149 -9.45 -19.13 7.77
C ASP A 149 -8.44 -18.01 7.43
N VAL A 150 -7.87 -18.05 6.22
CA VAL A 150 -6.99 -16.98 5.70
C VAL A 150 -7.72 -15.64 5.58
N ARG A 151 -6.98 -14.53 5.74
CA ARG A 151 -7.45 -13.17 5.46
C ARG A 151 -7.63 -12.96 3.96
N ILE A 152 -8.75 -12.34 3.56
CA ILE A 152 -9.06 -12.10 2.15
C ILE A 152 -9.24 -10.62 1.86
N VAL A 153 -8.45 -10.08 0.93
CA VAL A 153 -8.84 -8.87 0.21
C VAL A 153 -9.85 -9.28 -0.86
N ALA A 154 -11.10 -8.84 -0.72
CA ALA A 154 -12.13 -9.09 -1.72
C ALA A 154 -11.98 -8.06 -2.84
N LEU A 155 -11.38 -8.48 -3.97
CA LEU A 155 -11.25 -7.64 -5.15
C LEU A 155 -12.58 -7.68 -5.92
N VAL A 156 -13.29 -6.57 -5.87
CA VAL A 156 -14.61 -6.39 -6.49
C VAL A 156 -14.44 -5.60 -7.78
N GLU A 157 -14.86 -6.19 -8.89
CA GLU A 157 -14.45 -5.76 -10.24
C GLU A 157 -15.61 -5.83 -11.24
N THR A 158 -16.85 -5.99 -10.77
CA THR A 158 -18.04 -6.07 -11.63
C THR A 158 -19.18 -5.25 -11.04
N ALA A 159 -20.14 -4.87 -11.89
CA ALA A 159 -21.37 -4.23 -11.46
C ALA A 159 -22.11 -5.07 -10.41
N ARG A 160 -22.16 -6.39 -10.61
CA ARG A 160 -22.79 -7.33 -9.65
C ARG A 160 -22.08 -7.28 -8.30
N GLY A 161 -20.75 -7.33 -8.29
CA GLY A 161 -19.97 -7.25 -7.06
C GLY A 161 -20.14 -5.92 -6.34
N VAL A 162 -20.19 -4.80 -7.06
CA VAL A 162 -20.48 -3.48 -6.46
C VAL A 162 -21.85 -3.45 -5.80
N GLN A 163 -22.88 -4.04 -6.43
CA GLN A 163 -24.22 -4.16 -5.81
C GLN A 163 -24.23 -5.06 -4.56
N ALA A 164 -23.29 -6.00 -4.45
CA ALA A 164 -23.17 -6.93 -3.32
C ALA A 164 -22.20 -6.46 -2.22
N LEU A 165 -21.59 -5.28 -2.35
CA LEU A 165 -20.55 -4.78 -1.43
C LEU A 165 -20.90 -4.89 0.05
N PRO A 166 -22.10 -4.50 0.54
CA PRO A 166 -22.43 -4.62 1.97
C PRO A 166 -22.37 -6.06 2.48
N ALA A 167 -22.85 -7.02 1.68
CA ALA A 167 -22.83 -8.44 2.06
C ALA A 167 -21.41 -9.02 1.98
N ILE A 168 -20.64 -8.67 0.94
CA ILE A 168 -19.24 -9.07 0.80
C ILE A 168 -18.41 -8.53 1.97
N ALA A 169 -18.57 -7.25 2.32
CA ALA A 169 -17.86 -6.62 3.43
C ALA A 169 -18.19 -7.27 4.78
N ALA A 170 -19.43 -7.68 5.00
CA ALA A 170 -19.87 -8.33 6.23
C ALA A 170 -19.43 -9.80 6.38
N ALA A 171 -18.86 -10.42 5.34
CA ALA A 171 -18.38 -11.80 5.42
C ALA A 171 -17.18 -11.89 6.38
N ARG A 172 -17.19 -12.89 7.27
CA ARG A 172 -16.24 -13.03 8.39
C ARG A 172 -14.77 -12.93 7.99
N SER A 173 -14.39 -13.49 6.84
CA SER A 173 -13.00 -13.55 6.39
C SER A 173 -12.62 -12.41 5.43
N THR A 174 -13.55 -11.50 5.12
CA THR A 174 -13.23 -10.28 4.40
C THR A 174 -12.37 -9.40 5.29
N TYR A 175 -11.12 -9.25 4.90
CA TYR A 175 -10.14 -8.42 5.60
C TYR A 175 -10.19 -6.97 5.12
N ARG A 176 -10.34 -6.77 3.82
CA ARG A 176 -10.36 -5.46 3.17
C ARG A 176 -11.06 -5.56 1.81
N LEU A 177 -11.68 -4.48 1.36
CA LEU A 177 -12.24 -4.40 0.01
C LEU A 177 -11.19 -3.82 -0.95
N GLY A 178 -11.10 -4.35 -2.16
CA GLY A 178 -10.28 -3.80 -3.25
C GLY A 178 -11.13 -3.48 -4.46
N PHE A 179 -10.88 -2.35 -5.12
CA PHE A 179 -11.59 -1.95 -6.33
C PHE A 179 -10.78 -2.31 -7.59
N GLY A 180 -11.20 -3.37 -8.29
CA GLY A 180 -10.60 -3.77 -9.56
C GLY A 180 -11.07 -2.90 -10.71
N LEU A 181 -10.41 -1.76 -10.87
CA LEU A 181 -10.88 -0.69 -11.75
C LEU A 181 -10.94 -1.09 -13.24
N GLY A 182 -9.93 -1.83 -13.72
CA GLY A 182 -9.85 -2.21 -15.14
C GLY A 182 -11.02 -3.09 -15.56
N ASP A 183 -11.26 -4.14 -14.80
CA ASP A 183 -12.33 -5.11 -15.06
C ASP A 183 -13.72 -4.53 -14.80
N PHE A 184 -13.86 -3.66 -13.80
CA PHE A 184 -15.11 -2.95 -13.57
C PHE A 184 -15.49 -2.07 -14.76
N ARG A 185 -14.53 -1.35 -15.34
CA ARG A 185 -14.75 -0.54 -16.53
C ARG A 185 -15.06 -1.40 -17.76
N ARG A 186 -14.42 -2.56 -17.89
CA ARG A 186 -14.72 -3.53 -18.95
C ARG A 186 -16.15 -4.06 -18.83
N ASP A 187 -16.61 -4.36 -17.62
CA ASP A 187 -17.96 -4.88 -17.34
C ASP A 187 -19.06 -3.81 -17.55
N THR A 188 -18.81 -2.57 -17.13
CA THR A 188 -19.81 -1.49 -17.14
C THR A 188 -19.76 -0.58 -18.36
N GLY A 189 -18.64 -0.53 -19.07
CA GLY A 189 -18.37 0.44 -20.13
C GLY A 189 -18.00 1.85 -19.62
N PHE A 190 -17.67 2.01 -18.34
CA PHE A 190 -17.35 3.32 -17.75
C PHE A 190 -16.01 3.89 -18.24
N GLY A 191 -15.97 5.22 -18.37
CA GLY A 191 -14.74 5.99 -18.62
C GLY A 191 -13.75 5.94 -17.45
N ASP A 192 -12.57 6.53 -17.65
CA ASP A 192 -11.52 6.67 -16.62
C ASP A 192 -11.60 7.97 -15.81
N ASP A 193 -12.51 8.86 -16.15
CA ASP A 193 -12.73 10.11 -15.42
C ASP A 193 -13.06 9.82 -13.93
N PRO A 194 -12.35 10.44 -12.97
CA PRO A 194 -12.57 10.24 -11.54
C PRO A 194 -14.03 10.41 -11.10
N LEU A 195 -14.75 11.38 -11.67
CA LEU A 195 -16.15 11.66 -11.38
C LEU A 195 -17.07 10.52 -11.86
N THR A 196 -16.76 9.91 -13.00
CA THR A 196 -17.53 8.76 -13.53
C THR A 196 -17.51 7.57 -12.57
N LEU A 197 -16.40 7.42 -11.83
CA LEU A 197 -16.17 6.32 -10.89
C LEU A 197 -16.47 6.71 -9.44
N ALA A 198 -16.85 7.96 -9.18
CA ALA A 198 -17.07 8.51 -7.85
C ALA A 198 -18.11 7.70 -7.06
N TYR A 199 -19.24 7.38 -7.69
CA TYR A 199 -20.30 6.62 -7.03
C TYR A 199 -19.81 5.23 -6.59
N ALA A 200 -19.07 4.53 -7.46
CA ALA A 200 -18.50 3.23 -7.12
C ALA A 200 -17.54 3.35 -5.93
N ARG A 201 -16.58 4.27 -5.98
CA ARG A 201 -15.61 4.49 -4.87
C ARG A 201 -16.29 4.81 -3.55
N SER A 202 -17.31 5.68 -3.55
CA SER A 202 -18.09 5.99 -2.35
C SER A 202 -18.74 4.74 -1.75
N GLN A 203 -19.28 3.84 -2.57
CA GLN A 203 -19.86 2.59 -2.07
C GLN A 203 -18.83 1.69 -1.37
N PHE A 204 -17.60 1.60 -1.89
CA PHE A 204 -16.52 0.82 -1.26
C PHE A 204 -16.21 1.34 0.15
N THR A 205 -16.06 2.65 0.30
CA THR A 205 -15.72 3.27 1.59
C THR A 205 -16.86 3.11 2.60
N ILE A 206 -18.10 3.36 2.17
CA ILE A 206 -19.28 3.18 3.04
C ILE A 206 -19.42 1.72 3.48
N ALA A 207 -19.32 0.75 2.56
CA ALA A 207 -19.43 -0.66 2.88
C ALA A 207 -18.31 -1.13 3.83
N SER A 208 -17.07 -0.69 3.60
CA SER A 208 -15.94 -1.02 4.49
C SER A 208 -16.18 -0.49 5.90
N ARG A 209 -16.60 0.76 6.05
CA ARG A 209 -16.87 1.36 7.36
C ARG A 209 -18.06 0.72 8.06
N ALA A 210 -19.14 0.43 7.34
CA ALA A 210 -20.31 -0.26 7.88
C ALA A 210 -19.97 -1.65 8.44
N ALA A 211 -18.97 -2.32 7.87
CA ALA A 211 -18.47 -3.62 8.32
C ALA A 211 -17.26 -3.54 9.28
N ASN A 212 -16.86 -2.33 9.72
CA ASN A 212 -15.67 -2.08 10.55
C ASN A 212 -14.35 -2.59 9.93
N LEU A 213 -14.25 -2.58 8.61
CA LEU A 213 -13.04 -2.93 7.88
C LEU A 213 -12.10 -1.72 7.74
N PRO A 214 -10.79 -1.95 7.49
CA PRO A 214 -9.88 -0.93 6.98
C PRO A 214 -10.44 -0.25 5.72
N GLY A 215 -10.00 0.98 5.46
CA GLY A 215 -10.45 1.71 4.27
C GLY A 215 -10.08 0.95 3.00
N PRO A 216 -10.89 0.98 1.93
CA PRO A 216 -10.65 0.18 0.73
C PRO A 216 -9.30 0.44 0.04
N ILE A 217 -8.91 -0.50 -0.83
CA ILE A 217 -7.79 -0.36 -1.77
C ILE A 217 -8.35 0.09 -3.12
N ASP A 218 -7.92 1.24 -3.64
CA ASP A 218 -8.29 1.72 -4.98
C ASP A 218 -7.48 1.03 -6.07
N GLY A 219 -8.06 1.01 -7.28
CA GLY A 219 -7.45 0.40 -8.45
C GLY A 219 -6.15 1.07 -8.90
N PRO A 220 -5.38 0.41 -9.77
CA PRO A 220 -4.10 0.93 -10.23
C PRO A 220 -4.27 2.10 -11.17
N SER A 221 -3.31 3.02 -11.13
CA SER A 221 -3.17 4.10 -12.11
C SER A 221 -2.20 3.66 -13.21
N VAL A 222 -2.74 2.97 -14.22
CA VAL A 222 -1.94 2.36 -15.31
C VAL A 222 -1.11 3.44 -16.02
N GLY A 223 0.20 3.25 -16.03
CA GLY A 223 1.16 4.17 -16.68
C GLY A 223 1.32 5.54 -16.00
N ALA A 224 0.66 5.79 -14.87
CA ALA A 224 0.78 7.06 -14.16
C ALA A 224 2.07 7.12 -13.34
N MET A 225 2.79 8.23 -13.47
CA MET A 225 4.05 8.55 -12.79
C MET A 225 4.04 10.03 -12.40
N GLY A 226 4.89 10.41 -11.44
CA GLY A 226 5.06 11.81 -11.01
C GLY A 226 3.74 12.47 -10.64
N ALA A 227 3.47 13.66 -11.19
CA ALA A 227 2.26 14.44 -10.91
C ALA A 227 0.96 13.67 -11.14
N LYS A 228 0.87 12.86 -12.21
CA LYS A 228 -0.33 12.07 -12.50
C LYS A 228 -0.62 11.01 -11.44
N LEU A 229 0.43 10.43 -10.85
CA LEU A 229 0.27 9.46 -9.78
C LEU A 229 -0.13 10.15 -8.47
N ALA A 230 0.44 11.33 -8.19
CA ALA A 230 0.05 12.14 -7.04
C ALA A 230 -1.43 12.58 -7.13
N GLU A 231 -1.88 13.05 -8.29
CA GLU A 231 -3.31 13.36 -8.54
C GLU A 231 -4.21 12.14 -8.32
N ALA A 232 -3.80 10.96 -8.80
CA ALA A 232 -4.58 9.75 -8.61
C ALA A 232 -4.58 9.26 -7.14
N ALA A 233 -3.52 9.50 -6.39
CA ALA A 233 -3.47 9.25 -4.95
C ALA A 233 -4.37 10.23 -4.19
N ALA A 234 -4.40 11.51 -4.58
CA ALA A 234 -5.31 12.49 -4.02
C ALA A 234 -6.79 12.11 -4.24
N VAL A 235 -7.15 11.64 -5.43
CA VAL A 235 -8.49 11.08 -5.70
C VAL A 235 -8.78 9.88 -4.79
N THR A 236 -7.80 9.00 -4.56
CA THR A 236 -7.95 7.84 -3.68
C THR A 236 -8.27 8.29 -2.24
N ALA A 237 -7.51 9.27 -1.72
CA ALA A 237 -7.70 9.85 -0.40
C ALA A 237 -9.05 10.58 -0.26
N GLU A 238 -9.45 11.35 -1.27
CA GLU A 238 -10.71 12.11 -1.31
C GLU A 238 -11.94 11.20 -1.10
N PHE A 239 -11.94 10.01 -1.69
CA PHE A 239 -13.02 9.03 -1.51
C PHE A 239 -12.89 8.18 -0.23
N GLY A 240 -11.98 8.53 0.68
CA GLY A 240 -11.77 7.83 1.97
C GLY A 240 -11.16 6.43 1.83
N MET A 241 -10.61 6.11 0.66
CA MET A 241 -9.86 4.88 0.41
C MET A 241 -8.45 5.07 0.96
N THR A 242 -7.88 4.01 1.52
CA THR A 242 -6.62 4.10 2.30
C THR A 242 -5.51 3.21 1.76
N GLY A 243 -5.75 2.59 0.60
CA GLY A 243 -4.77 1.79 -0.12
C GLY A 243 -4.92 2.04 -1.61
N LYS A 244 -3.85 1.78 -2.36
CA LYS A 244 -3.88 1.81 -3.83
C LYS A 244 -3.02 0.71 -4.41
N LEU A 245 -3.51 0.07 -5.47
CA LEU A 245 -2.74 -0.89 -6.23
C LEU A 245 -1.60 -0.20 -7.01
N CYS A 246 -0.40 -0.75 -6.89
CA CYS A 246 0.78 -0.37 -7.65
C CYS A 246 1.12 -1.50 -8.64
N LEU A 247 1.54 -1.15 -9.85
CA LEU A 247 1.98 -2.10 -10.88
C LEU A 247 3.50 -2.10 -11.08
N MET A 248 4.18 -1.07 -10.55
CA MET A 248 5.62 -0.92 -10.62
C MET A 248 6.16 -0.48 -9.24
N PRO A 249 7.32 -1.00 -8.79
CA PRO A 249 7.91 -0.65 -7.50
C PRO A 249 8.07 0.86 -7.28
N GLU A 250 8.37 1.61 -8.34
CA GLU A 250 8.58 3.06 -8.32
C GLU A 250 7.32 3.85 -7.97
N GLN A 251 6.13 3.24 -8.10
CA GLN A 251 4.86 3.86 -7.69
C GLN A 251 4.70 3.90 -6.17
N ALA A 252 5.28 2.93 -5.45
CA ALA A 252 4.98 2.69 -4.04
C ALA A 252 5.30 3.90 -3.16
N ALA A 253 6.46 4.52 -3.34
CA ALA A 253 6.86 5.68 -2.53
C ALA A 253 5.89 6.86 -2.69
N ALA A 254 5.54 7.20 -3.93
CA ALA A 254 4.61 8.30 -4.22
C ALA A 254 3.17 8.01 -3.74
N VAL A 255 2.73 6.75 -3.82
CA VAL A 255 1.43 6.32 -3.27
C VAL A 255 1.44 6.40 -1.74
N ASN A 256 2.52 5.95 -1.10
CA ASN A 256 2.69 6.02 0.35
C ASN A 256 2.67 7.45 0.87
N GLU A 257 3.31 8.38 0.14
CA GLU A 257 3.30 9.80 0.43
C GLU A 257 1.89 10.39 0.26
N GLY A 258 1.24 10.15 -0.89
CA GLY A 258 -0.08 10.70 -1.19
C GLY A 258 -1.23 10.16 -0.33
N LEU A 259 -1.03 9.04 0.36
CA LEU A 259 -1.99 8.45 1.30
C LEU A 259 -1.56 8.56 2.77
N ALA A 260 -0.47 9.27 3.05
CA ALA A 260 -0.08 9.63 4.40
C ALA A 260 -0.75 10.94 4.85
N PRO A 261 -0.90 11.18 6.16
CA PRO A 261 -1.29 12.49 6.65
C PRO A 261 -0.32 13.57 6.16
N SER A 262 -0.87 14.66 5.65
CA SER A 262 -0.07 15.78 5.19
C SER A 262 0.61 16.52 6.35
N LEU A 263 1.68 17.26 6.05
CA LEU A 263 2.32 18.12 7.05
C LEU A 263 1.32 19.11 7.67
N GLN A 264 0.43 19.67 6.86
CA GLN A 264 -0.64 20.55 7.32
C GLN A 264 -1.56 19.86 8.34
N GLU A 265 -2.00 18.63 8.07
CA GLU A 265 -2.85 17.88 8.99
C GLU A 265 -2.13 17.53 10.29
N MET A 266 -0.85 17.14 10.20
CA MET A 266 -0.05 16.80 11.38
C MET A 266 0.19 18.02 12.27
N THR A 267 0.56 19.16 11.70
CA THR A 267 0.75 20.41 12.44
C THR A 267 -0.55 20.84 13.10
N TRP A 268 -1.65 20.91 12.35
CA TRP A 268 -2.97 21.23 12.90
C TRP A 268 -3.38 20.30 14.06
N ALA A 269 -3.18 18.99 13.89
CA ALA A 269 -3.53 18.02 14.91
C ALA A 269 -2.71 18.21 16.19
N SER A 270 -1.41 18.47 16.06
CA SER A 270 -0.50 18.72 17.19
C SER A 270 -0.85 20.01 17.94
N GLU A 271 -1.08 21.10 17.21
CA GLU A 271 -1.49 22.39 17.76
C GLU A 271 -2.83 22.28 18.49
N PHE A 272 -3.82 21.66 17.85
CA PHE A 272 -5.14 21.47 18.44
C PHE A 272 -5.08 20.70 19.77
N LEU A 273 -4.32 19.61 19.84
CA LEU A 273 -4.18 18.84 21.07
C LEU A 273 -3.46 19.64 22.16
N THR A 274 -2.40 20.36 21.80
CA THR A 274 -1.66 21.23 22.74
C THR A 274 -2.57 22.31 23.32
N GLU A 275 -3.35 22.98 22.48
CA GLU A 275 -4.33 24.00 22.91
C GLU A 275 -5.44 23.40 23.77
N PHE A 276 -5.97 22.23 23.39
CA PHE A 276 -7.02 21.54 24.11
C PHE A 276 -6.57 21.12 25.51
N GLU A 277 -5.34 20.59 25.64
CA GLU A 277 -4.73 20.25 26.92
C GLU A 277 -4.44 21.49 27.78
N ALA A 278 -3.90 22.56 27.18
CA ALA A 278 -3.64 23.82 27.88
C ALA A 278 -4.92 24.48 28.41
N ALA A 279 -6.05 24.26 27.73
CA ALA A 279 -7.38 24.70 28.16
C ALA A 279 -8.03 23.78 29.21
N GLY A 280 -7.30 22.79 29.74
CA GLY A 280 -7.78 21.88 30.78
C GLY A 280 -8.49 20.62 30.26
N GLY A 281 -8.51 20.39 28.95
CA GLY A 281 -9.13 19.20 28.34
C GLY A 281 -10.65 19.18 28.39
N GLU A 282 -11.29 20.32 28.64
CA GLU A 282 -12.75 20.43 28.73
C GLU A 282 -13.40 20.54 27.35
N ILE A 283 -14.49 19.80 27.14
CA ILE A 283 -15.30 19.86 25.92
C ILE A 283 -16.12 21.15 25.95
N ARG A 284 -15.85 22.08 25.03
CA ARG A 284 -16.48 23.41 24.98
C ARG A 284 -17.70 23.43 24.09
N ASN A 285 -17.68 22.67 22.99
CA ASN A 285 -18.78 22.60 22.03
C ASN A 285 -18.86 21.23 21.35
N GLY A 286 -19.87 21.05 20.50
CA GLY A 286 -20.10 19.80 19.78
C GLY A 286 -19.03 19.39 18.76
N SER A 287 -18.12 20.29 18.36
CA SER A 287 -17.05 19.97 17.40
C SER A 287 -15.74 19.52 18.05
N ASP A 288 -15.55 19.73 19.35
CA ASP A 288 -14.33 19.32 20.07
C ASP A 288 -14.11 17.80 20.04
N LEU A 289 -15.13 16.98 20.31
CA LEU A 289 -14.99 15.52 20.29
C LEU A 289 -14.62 14.95 18.90
N PRO A 290 -15.29 15.34 17.80
CA PRO A 290 -14.88 14.97 16.44
C PRO A 290 -13.46 15.43 16.10
N ARG A 291 -13.08 16.67 16.48
CA ARG A 291 -11.73 17.21 16.23
C ARG A 291 -10.67 16.45 17.00
N LEU A 292 -10.95 16.09 18.27
CA LEU A 292 -10.07 15.27 19.10
C LEU A 292 -9.86 13.87 18.49
N ALA A 293 -10.94 13.23 18.04
CA ALA A 293 -10.85 11.94 17.36
C ALA A 293 -10.05 12.03 16.06
N ARG A 294 -10.25 13.10 15.27
CA ARG A 294 -9.51 13.33 14.02
C ARG A 294 -8.03 13.60 14.28
N ALA A 295 -7.69 14.48 15.23
CA ALA A 295 -6.31 14.80 15.58
C ALA A 295 -5.54 13.56 16.06
N ASN A 296 -6.13 12.80 16.99
CA ASN A 296 -5.55 11.54 17.46
C ASN A 296 -5.36 10.52 16.33
N LYS A 297 -6.32 10.42 15.40
CA LYS A 297 -6.20 9.54 14.23
C LYS A 297 -5.05 9.97 13.32
N VAL A 298 -4.93 11.27 13.03
CA VAL A 298 -3.87 11.83 12.19
C VAL A 298 -2.50 11.54 12.78
N LEU A 299 -2.29 11.85 14.07
CA LEU A 299 -1.01 11.61 14.73
C LEU A 299 -0.71 10.13 14.93
N GLY A 300 -1.73 9.30 15.20
CA GLY A 300 -1.58 7.85 15.26
C GLY A 300 -1.14 7.25 13.92
N LEU A 301 -1.67 7.73 12.80
CA LEU A 301 -1.22 7.34 11.47
C LEU A 301 0.20 7.84 11.18
N ALA A 302 0.49 9.10 11.51
CA ALA A 302 1.83 9.66 11.34
C ALA A 302 2.88 8.82 12.10
N GLN A 303 2.60 8.49 13.36
CA GLN A 303 3.46 7.61 14.16
C GLN A 303 3.62 6.23 13.52
N ALA A 304 2.52 5.60 13.08
CA ALA A 304 2.56 4.29 12.43
C ALA A 304 3.42 4.32 11.16
N PHE A 305 3.41 5.43 10.42
CA PHE A 305 4.19 5.62 9.20
C PHE A 305 5.61 6.16 9.44
N GLY A 306 6.01 6.39 10.69
CA GLY A 306 7.32 6.96 11.01
C GLY A 306 7.48 8.43 10.58
N LEU A 307 6.37 9.17 10.52
CA LEU A 307 6.33 10.58 10.14
C LEU A 307 6.31 11.45 11.39
N SER A 308 7.02 12.58 11.31
CA SER A 308 7.03 13.62 12.34
C SER A 308 6.97 15.00 11.69
N VAL A 309 6.40 15.97 12.41
CA VAL A 309 6.53 17.38 12.05
C VAL A 309 8.01 17.77 12.20
N PRO A 310 8.67 18.37 11.20
CA PRO A 310 10.07 18.78 11.32
C PRO A 310 10.27 19.83 12.43
N ASP A 311 11.39 19.73 13.15
CA ASP A 311 11.75 20.73 14.17
C ASP A 311 11.87 22.14 13.56
N GLY A 312 11.24 23.13 14.19
CA GLY A 312 11.24 24.52 13.73
C GLY A 312 10.28 24.85 12.58
N TYR A 313 9.40 23.91 12.21
CA TYR A 313 8.31 24.18 11.25
C TYR A 313 7.16 24.93 11.94
N ASP A 314 7.35 26.23 12.16
CA ASP A 314 6.45 27.13 12.88
C ASP A 314 5.45 27.81 11.91
N ILE A 315 4.74 26.98 11.12
CA ILE A 315 3.68 27.45 10.21
C ILE A 315 2.34 27.00 10.79
N HIS A 316 1.61 27.94 11.38
CA HIS A 316 0.24 27.71 11.80
C HIS A 316 -0.64 27.47 10.57
N PHE A 317 -1.35 26.36 10.57
CA PHE A 317 -2.39 26.10 9.58
C PHE A 317 -3.76 26.23 10.23
N GLU A 318 -4.64 26.98 9.58
CA GLU A 318 -6.05 26.94 9.97
C GLU A 318 -6.57 25.50 9.89
N ALA A 319 -7.45 25.15 10.82
CA ALA A 319 -8.15 23.89 10.77
C ALA A 319 -8.77 23.72 9.36
N PRO A 320 -8.61 22.57 8.70
CA PRO A 320 -9.31 22.30 7.46
C PRO A 320 -10.79 22.64 7.67
N SER A 321 -11.37 23.45 6.79
CA SER A 321 -12.69 24.05 7.03
C SER A 321 -13.70 22.98 7.47
N GLU A 322 -14.47 23.26 8.53
CA GLU A 322 -15.50 22.35 9.08
C GLU A 322 -16.67 22.08 8.09
N THR A 323 -16.56 22.54 6.85
CA THR A 323 -17.56 22.48 5.78
C THR A 323 -17.53 21.16 5.01
N TYR A 324 -17.99 20.10 5.66
CA TYR A 324 -19.04 19.29 5.02
C TYR A 324 -20.28 19.46 5.90
N HIS A 325 -21.06 20.49 5.60
CA HIS A 325 -22.36 20.67 6.22
C HIS A 325 -23.28 19.53 5.77
N CYS A 326 -23.65 18.72 6.77
CA CYS A 326 -24.79 17.80 6.82
C CYS A 326 -24.74 16.55 5.93
#